data_AF-A0A0G0JI06-F1
#
_entry.id   AF-A0A0G0JI06-F1
#
_cell.length_a   1.000
_cell.length_b   1.000
_cell.length_c   1.000
_cell.angle_alpha   90.00
_cell.angle_beta   90.00
_cell.angle_gamma   90.00
#
_symmetry.space_group_name_H-M   'P 1'
#
loop_
_entity.id
_entity.type
_entity.pdbx_description
1 polymer ?
#
loop_
_entity_poly.entity_id
_entity_poly.type
_entity_poly.pdbx_seq_one_letter_code
_entity_poly.pdbx_strand_id
1 'polypeptide(L)'
;MNLENFKNRNWIKHWAGHWQLLNNSLLGYQYTKLLKDEIGRGLEVDVIISHQDRSVAYLDADDYKKFATYLAEKVVYNEESLQHWTDLLHKKADGILNFIESTKKQKAFAKEGAQNFINIFYSYSVPHRVVKVVVDGLSPDKLEKFLPKLEEARVYAEPVYAETEKFIEFLADKIAKETCYNVQQLPHLTKEEFLEYWDSGKLPSREEMEKRYYATAILYKEGEFTLLTGEEVGEVEMIVTNQSAVGEETWTKNWSGNWCLLLGSSYGDIYTKGLKELVGRGFKKFFVTFESGTSANYLNQAELAEHCHYLVSLIEKDNTLPERWVEQVMINSDKIFALFKEIANKKIYTRRDYEDLQEYRYRITMANFSIKKVIDFLPDDLREKYLPLFTKARLHSEPVYNEADEYLRIVVGYLLQNRLSVQALAVLTKEDLTEFFASGNLPSEEILLERYGGCALEYNQTGEVKIYQGEEYKKLMSGIAKQSTGQEIKGQIAYRGKVTGRVRVVSDPKNCLDFQEGDILVTGMTRPEYLSLMKKSGAFVTDAGGLLSHAAIVARELKKPCIIGTEVATKFLKDGDMVEVDAEKGIVKKLNY
;
A
#
# COMPACT_ATOMS: atom_id res chain seq x y z
N MET A 1 -0.29 -26.01 -13.16
CA MET A 1 1.13 -25.94 -12.72
C MET A 1 1.20 -25.94 -11.19
N ASN A 2 2.31 -26.36 -10.58
CA ASN A 2 2.52 -26.23 -9.14
C ASN A 2 2.92 -24.78 -8.78
N LEU A 3 2.18 -24.15 -7.85
CA LEU A 3 2.43 -22.80 -7.33
C LEU A 3 3.84 -22.64 -6.72
N GLU A 4 4.47 -23.72 -6.25
CA GLU A 4 5.86 -23.71 -5.77
C GLU A 4 6.86 -23.16 -6.80
N ASN A 5 6.59 -23.29 -8.11
CA ASN A 5 7.47 -22.74 -9.16
C ASN A 5 7.51 -21.19 -9.17
N PHE A 6 6.53 -20.55 -8.55
CA PHE A 6 6.34 -19.10 -8.51
C PHE A 6 6.71 -18.52 -7.14
N LYS A 7 6.89 -19.36 -6.12
CA LYS A 7 7.37 -18.95 -4.79
C LYS A 7 8.87 -18.67 -4.82
N ASN A 8 9.34 -17.88 -3.84
CA ASN A 8 10.76 -17.54 -3.64
C ASN A 8 11.44 -16.84 -4.83
N ARG A 9 10.66 -16.14 -5.67
CA ARG A 9 11.16 -15.28 -6.75
C ARG A 9 11.08 -13.82 -6.33
N ASN A 10 11.95 -13.00 -6.89
CA ASN A 10 11.96 -11.56 -6.63
C ASN A 10 10.97 -10.86 -7.57
N TRP A 11 9.69 -10.85 -7.22
CA TRP A 11 8.66 -10.29 -8.09
C TRP A 11 8.71 -8.76 -8.12
N ILE A 12 8.63 -8.21 -9.34
CA ILE A 12 8.43 -6.79 -9.61
C ILE A 12 7.16 -6.60 -10.41
N LYS A 13 6.40 -5.57 -10.05
CA LYS A 13 5.30 -5.08 -10.87
C LYS A 13 5.87 -4.43 -12.13
N HIS A 14 5.56 -4.99 -13.30
CA HIS A 14 6.12 -4.53 -14.58
C HIS A 14 5.18 -3.59 -15.32
N TRP A 15 3.89 -3.91 -15.42
CA TRP A 15 2.88 -2.99 -15.96
C TRP A 15 1.53 -3.20 -15.29
N ALA A 16 0.68 -2.18 -15.36
CA ALA A 16 -0.73 -2.26 -15.00
C ALA A 16 -1.55 -1.43 -16.00
N GLY A 17 -2.79 -1.84 -16.24
CA GLY A 17 -3.69 -1.10 -17.12
C GLY A 17 -5.04 -1.79 -17.26
N HIS A 18 -5.88 -1.22 -18.13
CA HIS A 18 -7.13 -1.84 -18.53
C HIS A 18 -6.83 -2.88 -19.60
N TRP A 19 -6.75 -4.14 -19.19
CA TRP A 19 -6.46 -5.26 -20.09
C TRP A 19 -7.36 -6.42 -19.74
N GLN A 20 -8.04 -6.93 -20.76
CA GLN A 20 -8.97 -8.04 -20.65
C GLN A 20 -8.24 -9.39 -20.69
N LEU A 21 -8.87 -10.46 -20.18
CA LEU A 21 -8.21 -11.78 -20.06
C LEU A 21 -7.71 -12.30 -21.40
N LEU A 22 -8.46 -12.06 -22.49
CA LEU A 22 -8.06 -12.48 -23.82
C LEU A 22 -6.71 -11.88 -24.20
N ASN A 23 -6.51 -10.57 -23.97
CA ASN A 23 -5.22 -9.93 -24.19
C ASN A 23 -4.14 -10.54 -23.31
N ASN A 24 -4.42 -10.68 -22.01
CA ASN A 24 -3.46 -11.23 -21.05
C ASN A 24 -3.03 -12.65 -21.42
N SER A 25 -3.96 -13.45 -21.96
CA SER A 25 -3.72 -14.82 -22.41
C SER A 25 -2.76 -14.91 -23.64
N LEU A 26 -2.59 -13.81 -24.37
CA LEU A 26 -1.63 -13.67 -25.46
C LEU A 26 -0.28 -13.12 -24.97
N LEU A 27 -0.33 -12.19 -24.01
CA LEU A 27 0.83 -11.44 -23.54
C LEU A 27 1.86 -12.30 -22.81
N GLY A 28 1.44 -13.21 -21.92
CA GLY A 28 2.43 -14.02 -21.19
C GLY A 28 3.11 -15.07 -22.07
N TYR A 29 2.40 -15.62 -23.07
CA TYR A 29 2.98 -16.55 -24.05
C TYR A 29 4.13 -15.90 -24.83
N GLN A 30 3.97 -14.61 -25.17
CA GLN A 30 4.99 -13.82 -25.83
C GLN A 30 6.28 -13.77 -25.00
N TYR A 31 6.18 -13.46 -23.71
CA TYR A 31 7.35 -13.29 -22.84
C TYR A 31 8.11 -14.59 -22.62
N THR A 32 7.40 -15.70 -22.42
CA THR A 32 8.06 -16.95 -22.02
C THR A 32 8.50 -17.82 -23.20
N LYS A 33 7.71 -17.88 -24.26
CA LYS A 33 7.88 -18.86 -25.34
C LYS A 33 8.24 -18.24 -26.67
N LEU A 34 7.47 -17.26 -27.12
CA LEU A 34 7.68 -16.67 -28.45
C LEU A 34 9.06 -16.01 -28.58
N LEU A 35 9.48 -15.22 -27.57
CA LEU A 35 10.82 -14.65 -27.53
C LEU A 35 11.91 -15.74 -27.45
N LYS A 36 11.70 -16.79 -26.65
CA LYS A 36 12.64 -17.91 -26.56
C LYS A 36 12.85 -18.58 -27.91
N ASP A 37 11.77 -18.80 -28.66
CA ASP A 37 11.81 -19.48 -29.96
C ASP A 37 12.41 -18.59 -31.07
N GLU A 38 12.09 -17.28 -31.09
CA GLU A 38 12.56 -16.38 -32.15
C GLU A 38 13.95 -15.80 -31.92
N ILE A 39 14.29 -15.47 -30.67
CA ILE A 39 15.53 -14.75 -30.35
C ILE A 39 16.41 -15.51 -29.33
N GLY A 40 16.06 -16.76 -28.98
CA GLY A 40 16.91 -17.64 -28.18
C GLY A 40 16.80 -17.48 -26.66
N ARG A 41 16.07 -16.47 -26.17
CA ARG A 41 15.75 -16.29 -24.75
C ARG A 41 14.38 -15.66 -24.56
N GLY A 42 13.65 -16.14 -23.57
CA GLY A 42 12.45 -15.51 -23.01
C GLY A 42 12.52 -15.50 -21.48
N LEU A 43 11.49 -15.00 -20.83
CA LEU A 43 11.34 -15.11 -19.37
C LEU A 43 11.00 -16.56 -18.97
N GLU A 44 11.49 -17.00 -17.83
CA GLU A 44 11.15 -18.31 -17.27
C GLU A 44 9.68 -18.41 -16.87
N VAL A 45 9.19 -17.34 -16.23
CA VAL A 45 7.84 -17.23 -15.70
C VAL A 45 7.29 -15.81 -15.85
N ASP A 46 5.97 -15.70 -15.91
CA ASP A 46 5.21 -14.44 -15.89
C ASP A 46 3.89 -14.69 -15.14
N VAL A 47 3.43 -13.72 -14.36
CA VAL A 47 2.15 -13.79 -13.66
C VAL A 47 1.34 -12.54 -13.97
N ILE A 48 0.13 -12.74 -14.49
CA ILE A 48 -0.81 -11.65 -14.78
C ILE A 48 -2.04 -11.83 -13.92
N ILE A 49 -2.37 -10.83 -13.11
CA ILE A 49 -3.53 -10.84 -12.22
C ILE A 49 -4.52 -9.80 -12.70
N SER A 50 -5.78 -10.19 -12.84
CA SER A 50 -6.86 -9.32 -13.30
C SER A 50 -8.00 -9.31 -12.30
N HIS A 51 -8.46 -8.12 -11.93
CA HIS A 51 -9.70 -7.90 -11.20
C HIS A 51 -10.60 -7.04 -12.05
N GLN A 52 -11.74 -7.59 -12.50
CA GLN A 52 -12.61 -6.91 -13.47
C GLN A 52 -11.80 -6.45 -14.69
N ASP A 53 -11.89 -5.17 -15.02
CA ASP A 53 -11.24 -4.58 -16.19
C ASP A 53 -9.79 -4.17 -15.94
N ARG A 54 -9.20 -4.46 -14.77
CA ARG A 54 -7.86 -4.00 -14.41
C ARG A 54 -6.90 -5.18 -14.24
N SER A 55 -5.80 -5.12 -14.98
CA SER A 55 -4.76 -6.15 -14.95
C SER A 55 -3.41 -5.61 -14.52
N VAL A 56 -2.64 -6.45 -13.86
CA VAL A 56 -1.28 -6.19 -13.41
C VAL A 56 -0.39 -7.38 -13.75
N ALA A 57 0.73 -7.13 -14.43
CA ALA A 57 1.75 -8.15 -14.66
C ALA A 57 2.91 -8.04 -13.68
N TYR A 58 3.36 -9.20 -13.21
CA TYR A 58 4.47 -9.39 -12.30
C TYR A 58 5.51 -10.28 -12.96
N LEU A 59 6.76 -9.81 -12.96
CA LEU A 59 7.90 -10.52 -13.53
C LEU A 59 8.94 -10.81 -12.44
N ASP A 60 9.69 -11.90 -12.61
CA ASP A 60 10.88 -12.16 -11.79
C ASP A 60 11.97 -11.14 -12.16
N ALA A 61 12.36 -10.28 -11.22
CA ALA A 61 13.30 -9.19 -11.43
C ALA A 61 14.70 -9.66 -11.85
N ASP A 62 15.16 -10.79 -11.29
CA ASP A 62 16.49 -11.32 -11.56
C ASP A 62 16.55 -11.92 -12.95
N ASP A 63 15.50 -12.66 -13.35
CA ASP A 63 15.40 -13.17 -14.71
C ASP A 63 15.15 -12.05 -15.73
N TYR A 64 14.30 -11.08 -15.40
CA TYR A 64 14.05 -9.91 -16.24
C TYR A 64 15.34 -9.14 -16.54
N LYS A 65 16.17 -8.88 -15.52
CA LYS A 65 17.45 -8.20 -15.71
C LYS A 65 18.39 -8.98 -16.64
N LYS A 66 18.46 -10.31 -16.47
CA LYS A 66 19.25 -11.18 -17.36
C LYS A 66 18.72 -11.14 -18.79
N PHE A 67 17.40 -11.12 -18.95
CA PHE A 67 16.74 -11.02 -20.25
C PHE A 67 17.01 -9.66 -20.93
N ALA A 68 16.87 -8.55 -20.22
CA ALA A 68 17.18 -7.21 -20.75
C ALA A 68 18.65 -7.09 -21.17
N THR A 69 19.57 -7.61 -20.35
CA THR A 69 21.01 -7.66 -20.66
C THR A 69 21.27 -8.50 -21.92
N TYR A 70 20.63 -9.66 -22.04
CA TYR A 70 20.73 -10.52 -23.22
C TYR A 70 20.30 -9.79 -24.50
N LEU A 71 19.19 -9.04 -24.45
CA LEU A 71 18.74 -8.25 -25.59
C LEU A 71 19.77 -7.21 -26.02
N ALA A 72 20.32 -6.46 -25.05
CA ALA A 72 21.33 -5.43 -25.32
C ALA A 72 22.65 -6.00 -25.88
N GLU A 73 23.05 -7.19 -25.45
CA GLU A 73 24.33 -7.80 -25.86
C GLU A 73 24.24 -8.62 -27.15
N LYS A 74 23.12 -9.31 -27.39
CA LYS A 74 23.00 -10.31 -28.46
C LYS A 74 22.04 -9.93 -29.57
N VAL A 75 21.02 -9.13 -29.26
CA VAL A 75 19.91 -8.87 -30.18
C VAL A 75 19.93 -7.44 -30.72
N VAL A 76 20.44 -6.48 -29.94
CA VAL A 76 20.47 -5.03 -30.24
C VAL A 76 21.83 -4.43 -29.85
N TYR A 77 22.91 -4.98 -30.38
CA TYR A 77 24.28 -4.68 -29.92
C TYR A 77 24.95 -3.50 -30.63
N ASN A 78 24.46 -3.12 -31.82
CA ASN A 78 24.95 -2.02 -32.66
C ASN A 78 23.81 -1.26 -33.37
N GLU A 79 24.13 -0.21 -34.12
CA GLU A 79 23.13 0.65 -34.80
C GLU A 79 22.33 -0.05 -35.90
N GLU A 80 22.98 -0.92 -36.68
CA GLU A 80 22.33 -1.66 -37.78
C GLU A 80 21.31 -2.67 -37.23
N SER A 81 21.70 -3.40 -36.20
CA SER A 81 20.85 -4.31 -35.45
C SER A 81 19.67 -3.58 -34.81
N LEU A 82 19.91 -2.41 -34.20
CA LEU A 82 18.84 -1.57 -33.67
C LEU A 82 17.88 -1.09 -34.78
N GLN A 83 18.40 -0.61 -35.92
CA GLN A 83 17.58 -0.17 -37.05
C GLN A 83 16.68 -1.29 -37.55
N HIS A 84 17.21 -2.50 -37.68
CA HIS A 84 16.44 -3.67 -38.11
C HIS A 84 15.21 -3.89 -37.22
N TRP A 85 15.38 -3.85 -35.89
CA TRP A 85 14.29 -4.08 -34.95
C TRP A 85 13.26 -2.94 -34.92
N THR A 86 13.70 -1.69 -35.04
CA THR A 86 12.78 -0.55 -35.12
C THR A 86 11.96 -0.56 -36.42
N ASP A 87 12.58 -0.88 -37.56
CA ASP A 87 11.89 -1.00 -38.85
C ASP A 87 10.91 -2.17 -38.86
N LEU A 88 11.32 -3.29 -38.26
CA LEU A 88 10.46 -4.46 -38.12
C LEU A 88 9.26 -4.14 -37.22
N LEU A 89 9.45 -3.40 -36.12
CA LEU A 89 8.35 -2.95 -35.27
C LEU A 89 7.34 -2.11 -36.06
N HIS A 90 7.80 -1.11 -36.82
CA HIS A 90 6.92 -0.27 -37.65
C HIS A 90 6.11 -1.11 -38.63
N LYS A 91 6.79 -1.96 -39.41
CA LYS A 91 6.15 -2.83 -40.41
C LYS A 91 5.08 -3.73 -39.78
N LYS A 92 5.35 -4.28 -38.59
CA LYS A 92 4.41 -5.17 -37.90
C LYS A 92 3.26 -4.42 -37.24
N ALA A 93 3.51 -3.21 -36.72
CA ALA A 93 2.48 -2.32 -36.21
C ALA A 93 1.49 -1.94 -37.32
N ASP A 94 1.99 -1.57 -38.50
CA ASP A 94 1.13 -1.30 -39.67
C ASP A 94 0.32 -2.54 -40.05
N GLY A 95 0.94 -3.72 -40.02
CA GLY A 95 0.27 -4.99 -40.34
C GLY A 95 -0.96 -5.26 -39.46
N ILE A 96 -0.83 -5.09 -38.14
CA ILE A 96 -1.96 -5.31 -37.22
C ILE A 96 -3.03 -4.22 -37.34
N LEU A 97 -2.64 -2.95 -37.47
CA LEU A 97 -3.59 -1.85 -37.64
C LEU A 97 -4.40 -1.99 -38.92
N ASN A 98 -3.75 -2.32 -40.04
CA ASN A 98 -4.42 -2.56 -41.33
C ASN A 98 -5.37 -3.77 -41.28
N PHE A 99 -4.98 -4.84 -40.56
CA PHE A 99 -5.84 -6.00 -40.35
C PHE A 99 -7.10 -5.62 -39.55
N ILE A 100 -6.95 -4.89 -38.45
CA ILE A 100 -8.06 -4.43 -37.61
C ILE A 100 -9.01 -3.54 -38.43
N GLU A 101 -8.48 -2.58 -39.17
CA GLU A 101 -9.28 -1.64 -39.96
C GLU A 101 -10.06 -2.35 -41.08
N SER A 102 -9.39 -3.21 -41.84
CA SER A 102 -10.02 -3.96 -42.94
C SER A 102 -11.11 -4.92 -42.42
N THR A 103 -10.88 -5.56 -41.28
CA THR A 103 -11.86 -6.45 -40.66
C THR A 103 -13.10 -5.69 -40.18
N LYS A 104 -12.92 -4.54 -39.51
CA LYS A 104 -14.03 -3.68 -39.08
C LYS A 104 -14.89 -3.24 -40.28
N LYS A 105 -14.27 -2.94 -41.44
CA LYS A 105 -14.96 -2.57 -42.69
C LYS A 105 -15.78 -3.71 -43.30
N GLN A 106 -15.25 -4.93 -43.32
CA GLN A 106 -15.90 -6.08 -43.96
C GLN A 106 -17.14 -6.59 -43.20
N LYS A 107 -17.32 -6.22 -41.92
CA LYS A 107 -18.42 -6.64 -41.03
C LYS A 107 -18.63 -8.16 -40.87
N ALA A 108 -17.89 -9.01 -41.55
CA ALA A 108 -17.83 -10.45 -41.36
C ALA A 108 -16.53 -10.83 -40.63
N PHE A 109 -16.60 -11.78 -39.70
CA PHE A 109 -15.44 -12.37 -39.02
C PHE A 109 -15.67 -13.87 -38.91
N ALA A 110 -14.64 -14.67 -39.19
CA ALA A 110 -14.72 -16.13 -39.24
C ALA A 110 -13.50 -16.76 -38.56
N LYS A 111 -13.47 -18.09 -38.45
CA LYS A 111 -12.37 -18.87 -37.85
C LYS A 111 -10.99 -18.46 -38.37
N GLU A 112 -10.83 -18.40 -39.69
CA GLU A 112 -9.58 -17.99 -40.33
C GLU A 112 -9.15 -16.58 -39.90
N GLY A 113 -10.12 -15.68 -39.67
CA GLY A 113 -9.89 -14.34 -39.17
C GLY A 113 -9.34 -14.31 -37.74
N ALA A 114 -9.85 -15.14 -36.82
CA ALA A 114 -9.28 -15.21 -35.47
C ALA A 114 -7.87 -15.79 -35.46
N GLN A 115 -7.63 -16.90 -36.17
CA GLN A 115 -6.29 -17.47 -36.23
C GLN A 115 -5.30 -16.47 -36.86
N ASN A 116 -5.72 -15.77 -37.91
CA ASN A 116 -4.90 -14.75 -38.55
C ASN A 116 -4.62 -13.56 -37.60
N PHE A 117 -5.62 -13.10 -36.83
CA PHE A 117 -5.42 -12.09 -35.80
C PHE A 117 -4.35 -12.49 -34.78
N ILE A 118 -4.43 -13.70 -34.23
CA ILE A 118 -3.44 -14.23 -33.27
C ILE A 118 -2.04 -14.26 -33.90
N ASN A 119 -1.93 -14.77 -35.14
CA ASN A 119 -0.64 -14.86 -35.84
C ASN A 119 -0.03 -13.48 -36.09
N ILE A 120 -0.84 -12.51 -36.52
CA ILE A 120 -0.40 -11.14 -36.76
C ILE A 120 0.04 -10.48 -35.45
N PHE A 121 -0.75 -10.64 -34.38
CA PHE A 121 -0.45 -10.11 -33.05
C PHE A 121 0.87 -10.65 -32.49
N TYR A 122 1.12 -11.96 -32.61
CA TYR A 122 2.40 -12.57 -32.22
C TYR A 122 3.56 -12.06 -33.07
N SER A 123 3.37 -11.89 -34.37
CA SER A 123 4.43 -11.37 -35.23
C SER A 123 4.81 -9.91 -34.94
N TYR A 124 3.88 -9.11 -34.39
CA TYR A 124 4.13 -7.76 -33.88
C TYR A 124 4.77 -7.77 -32.49
N SER A 125 4.35 -8.72 -31.67
CA SER A 125 4.75 -8.82 -30.27
C SER A 125 6.26 -8.91 -30.10
N VAL A 126 6.96 -9.73 -30.88
CA VAL A 126 8.42 -9.91 -30.72
C VAL A 126 9.21 -8.61 -30.90
N PRO A 127 9.17 -7.91 -32.06
CA PRO A 127 9.93 -6.67 -32.23
C PRO A 127 9.53 -5.59 -31.23
N HIS A 128 8.24 -5.54 -30.85
CA HIS A 128 7.77 -4.62 -29.83
C HIS A 128 8.43 -4.87 -28.45
N ARG A 129 8.58 -6.14 -28.04
CA ARG A 129 9.25 -6.50 -26.78
C ARG A 129 10.74 -6.27 -26.82
N VAL A 130 11.39 -6.55 -27.94
CA VAL A 130 12.82 -6.25 -28.12
C VAL A 130 13.08 -4.75 -27.94
N VAL A 131 12.33 -3.88 -28.66
CA VAL A 131 12.48 -2.42 -28.58
C VAL A 131 12.15 -1.90 -27.18
N LYS A 132 11.12 -2.45 -26.52
CA LYS A 132 10.69 -1.97 -25.20
C LYS A 132 11.62 -2.38 -24.05
N VAL A 133 12.18 -3.59 -24.07
CA VAL A 133 12.93 -4.15 -22.93
C VAL A 133 14.44 -3.87 -23.04
N VAL A 134 14.97 -3.67 -24.25
CA VAL A 134 16.41 -3.43 -24.45
C VAL A 134 16.92 -2.22 -23.67
N VAL A 135 16.11 -1.18 -23.49
CA VAL A 135 16.48 0.04 -22.74
C VAL A 135 17.01 -0.27 -21.34
N ASP A 136 16.45 -1.29 -20.67
CA ASP A 136 16.81 -1.68 -19.31
C ASP A 136 18.11 -2.49 -19.24
N GLY A 137 18.64 -2.93 -20.39
CA GLY A 137 19.89 -3.67 -20.50
C GLY A 137 21.07 -2.87 -21.07
N LEU A 138 20.84 -1.66 -21.58
CA LEU A 138 21.89 -0.85 -22.19
C LEU A 138 22.81 -0.22 -21.13
N SER A 139 24.11 -0.15 -21.44
CA SER A 139 25.04 0.66 -20.65
C SER A 139 24.71 2.16 -20.80
N PRO A 140 25.04 3.03 -19.82
CA PRO A 140 24.70 4.45 -19.86
C PRO A 140 25.02 5.15 -21.19
N ASP A 141 26.24 4.95 -21.71
CA ASP A 141 26.67 5.57 -22.97
C ASP A 141 25.85 5.11 -24.19
N LYS A 142 25.48 3.82 -24.22
CA LYS A 142 24.65 3.28 -25.31
C LYS A 142 23.19 3.70 -25.15
N LEU A 143 22.70 3.79 -23.92
CA LEU A 143 21.35 4.26 -23.64
C LEU A 143 21.18 5.71 -24.11
N GLU A 144 22.10 6.61 -23.72
CA GLU A 144 22.08 8.00 -24.17
C GLU A 144 22.07 8.10 -25.70
N LYS A 145 22.88 7.27 -26.36
CA LYS A 145 22.98 7.24 -27.82
C LYS A 145 21.73 6.71 -28.53
N PHE A 146 21.11 5.64 -28.03
CA PHE A 146 20.07 4.90 -28.74
C PHE A 146 18.64 5.20 -28.29
N LEU A 147 18.47 5.79 -27.10
CA LEU A 147 17.15 6.07 -26.53
C LEU A 147 16.24 6.89 -27.45
N PRO A 148 16.70 7.96 -28.16
CA PRO A 148 15.80 8.73 -29.03
C PRO A 148 15.09 7.89 -30.10
N LYS A 149 15.82 6.94 -30.70
CA LYS A 149 15.30 6.07 -31.76
C LYS A 149 14.42 4.95 -31.22
N LEU A 150 14.76 4.41 -30.06
CA LEU A 150 13.93 3.42 -29.36
C LEU A 150 12.58 4.03 -28.95
N GLU A 151 12.60 5.27 -28.43
CA GLU A 151 11.38 6.00 -28.09
C GLU A 151 10.54 6.35 -29.31
N GLU A 152 11.15 6.80 -30.41
CA GLU A 152 10.44 7.04 -31.67
C GLU A 152 9.67 5.78 -32.13
N ALA A 153 10.34 4.64 -32.18
CA ALA A 153 9.72 3.39 -32.61
C ALA A 153 8.66 2.88 -31.64
N ARG A 154 8.87 3.09 -30.33
CA ARG A 154 7.88 2.77 -29.30
C ARG A 154 6.62 3.61 -29.47
N VAL A 155 6.77 4.93 -29.63
CA VAL A 155 5.67 5.87 -29.83
C VAL A 155 4.89 5.56 -31.11
N TYR A 156 5.58 5.23 -32.21
CA TYR A 156 4.92 4.81 -33.46
C TYR A 156 3.99 3.61 -33.26
N ALA A 157 4.40 2.66 -32.42
CA ALA A 157 3.65 1.43 -32.15
C ALA A 157 2.54 1.57 -31.09
N GLU A 158 2.44 2.69 -30.37
CA GLU A 158 1.45 2.89 -29.30
C GLU A 158 -0.02 2.71 -29.73
N PRO A 159 -0.46 3.15 -30.93
CA PRO A 159 -1.86 2.99 -31.36
C PRO A 159 -2.33 1.53 -31.41
N VAL A 160 -1.42 0.56 -31.58
CA VAL A 160 -1.73 -0.87 -31.64
C VAL A 160 -2.50 -1.33 -30.39
N TYR A 161 -2.13 -0.81 -29.22
CA TYR A 161 -2.78 -1.16 -27.96
C TYR A 161 -4.26 -0.79 -27.94
N ALA A 162 -4.56 0.49 -28.15
CA ALA A 162 -5.92 1.01 -28.12
C ALA A 162 -6.79 0.41 -29.23
N GLU A 163 -6.22 0.20 -30.43
CA GLU A 163 -6.99 -0.37 -31.54
C GLU A 163 -7.26 -1.86 -31.37
N THR A 164 -6.34 -2.61 -30.75
CA THR A 164 -6.54 -4.02 -30.42
C THR A 164 -7.63 -4.20 -29.36
N GLU A 165 -7.66 -3.35 -28.34
CA GLU A 165 -8.70 -3.37 -27.31
C GLU A 165 -10.09 -3.11 -27.91
N LYS A 166 -10.24 -2.01 -28.67
CA LYS A 166 -11.48 -1.72 -29.41
C LYS A 166 -11.88 -2.83 -30.37
N PHE A 167 -10.90 -3.53 -30.95
CA PHE A 167 -11.17 -4.65 -31.84
C PHE A 167 -11.73 -5.85 -31.09
N ILE A 168 -11.20 -6.17 -29.90
CA ILE A 168 -11.73 -7.23 -29.05
C ILE A 168 -13.14 -6.89 -28.56
N GLU A 169 -13.41 -5.65 -28.18
CA GLU A 169 -14.76 -5.19 -27.83
C GLU A 169 -15.74 -5.34 -29.00
N PHE A 170 -15.30 -4.97 -30.21
CA PHE A 170 -16.08 -5.17 -31.43
C PHE A 170 -16.39 -6.64 -31.69
N LEU A 171 -15.44 -7.54 -31.44
CA LEU A 171 -15.67 -8.97 -31.55
C LEU A 171 -16.63 -9.46 -30.46
N ALA A 172 -16.43 -9.05 -29.20
CA ALA A 172 -17.32 -9.39 -28.08
C ALA A 172 -18.77 -8.99 -28.35
N ASP A 173 -19.03 -7.80 -28.91
CA ASP A 173 -20.39 -7.36 -29.29
C ASP A 173 -21.04 -8.30 -30.32
N LYS A 174 -20.25 -8.82 -31.28
CA LYS A 174 -20.77 -9.83 -32.23
C LYS A 174 -21.11 -11.14 -31.55
N ILE A 175 -20.19 -11.67 -30.73
CA ILE A 175 -20.41 -12.93 -30.01
C ILE A 175 -21.66 -12.81 -29.13
N ALA A 176 -21.82 -11.68 -28.41
CA ALA A 176 -22.95 -11.43 -27.52
C ALA A 176 -24.30 -11.49 -28.25
N LYS A 177 -24.38 -10.93 -29.47
CA LYS A 177 -25.58 -10.94 -30.30
C LYS A 177 -26.01 -12.35 -30.74
N GLU A 178 -25.07 -13.28 -30.83
CA GLU A 178 -25.31 -14.66 -31.29
C GLU A 178 -25.56 -15.63 -30.13
N THR A 179 -25.09 -15.32 -28.92
CA THR A 179 -25.00 -16.30 -27.81
C THR A 179 -25.72 -15.87 -26.53
N CYS A 180 -26.30 -14.66 -26.49
CA CYS A 180 -26.95 -14.07 -25.31
C CYS A 180 -26.02 -13.96 -24.07
N TYR A 181 -24.69 -13.97 -24.25
CA TYR A 181 -23.72 -13.64 -23.21
C TYR A 181 -23.67 -12.12 -22.97
N ASN A 182 -23.28 -11.71 -21.76
CA ASN A 182 -22.99 -10.30 -21.50
C ASN A 182 -21.72 -9.90 -22.28
N VAL A 183 -21.79 -8.80 -23.02
CA VAL A 183 -20.66 -8.23 -23.78
C VAL A 183 -19.43 -7.98 -22.90
N GLN A 184 -19.62 -7.65 -21.62
CA GLN A 184 -18.54 -7.43 -20.66
C GLN A 184 -17.84 -8.72 -20.22
N GLN A 185 -18.49 -9.87 -20.33
CA GLN A 185 -17.89 -11.15 -19.93
C GLN A 185 -16.99 -11.73 -21.02
N LEU A 186 -17.31 -11.50 -22.29
CA LEU A 186 -16.65 -12.14 -23.43
C LEU A 186 -15.15 -11.78 -23.61
N PRO A 187 -14.68 -10.59 -23.23
CA PRO A 187 -13.25 -10.30 -23.16
C PRO A 187 -12.49 -11.15 -22.12
N HIS A 188 -13.19 -11.89 -21.25
CA HIS A 188 -12.61 -12.85 -20.29
C HIS A 188 -12.47 -14.28 -20.81
N LEU A 189 -12.45 -14.47 -22.14
CA LEU A 189 -12.03 -15.72 -22.77
C LEU A 189 -10.51 -15.84 -22.79
N THR A 190 -9.99 -17.06 -22.68
CA THR A 190 -8.60 -17.36 -23.06
C THR A 190 -8.47 -17.41 -24.58
N LYS A 191 -7.24 -17.34 -25.10
CA LYS A 191 -6.94 -17.53 -26.54
C LYS A 191 -7.54 -18.83 -27.07
N GLU A 192 -7.37 -19.94 -26.36
CA GLU A 192 -7.87 -21.25 -26.76
C GLU A 192 -9.40 -21.26 -26.87
N GLU A 193 -10.10 -20.68 -25.89
CA GLU A 193 -11.57 -20.60 -25.90
C GLU A 193 -12.09 -19.62 -26.96
N PHE A 194 -11.37 -18.53 -27.22
CA PHE A 194 -11.68 -17.61 -28.31
C PHE A 194 -11.58 -18.28 -29.68
N LEU A 195 -10.55 -19.11 -29.89
CA LEU A 195 -10.41 -19.91 -31.10
C LEU A 195 -11.48 -21.01 -31.20
N GLU A 196 -11.76 -21.70 -30.10
CA GLU A 196 -12.79 -22.74 -30.01
C GLU A 196 -14.18 -22.19 -30.36
N TYR A 197 -14.51 -20.98 -29.92
CA TYR A 197 -15.78 -20.35 -30.25
C TYR A 197 -15.97 -20.21 -31.77
N TRP A 198 -14.94 -19.80 -32.51
CA TRP A 198 -15.04 -19.74 -33.97
C TRP A 198 -14.88 -21.07 -34.69
N ASP A 199 -14.46 -22.13 -33.99
CA ASP A 199 -14.43 -23.47 -34.56
C ASP A 199 -15.78 -24.17 -34.41
N SER A 200 -16.29 -24.23 -33.18
CA SER A 200 -17.44 -25.08 -32.81
C SER A 200 -18.63 -24.31 -32.26
N GLY A 201 -18.52 -22.98 -32.09
CA GLY A 201 -19.54 -22.16 -31.42
C GLY A 201 -19.58 -22.35 -29.90
N LYS A 202 -18.63 -23.09 -29.33
CA LYS A 202 -18.62 -23.43 -27.91
C LYS A 202 -17.99 -22.31 -27.07
N LEU A 203 -18.64 -21.97 -25.96
CA LEU A 203 -18.15 -21.05 -24.95
C LEU A 203 -18.10 -21.74 -23.57
N PRO A 204 -17.28 -21.25 -22.63
CA PRO A 204 -17.35 -21.65 -21.21
C PRO A 204 -18.74 -21.39 -20.62
N SER A 205 -19.06 -21.99 -19.48
CA SER A 205 -20.36 -21.75 -18.82
C SER A 205 -20.47 -20.30 -18.33
N ARG A 206 -21.70 -19.77 -18.21
CA ARG A 206 -21.93 -18.42 -17.68
C ARG A 206 -21.40 -18.22 -16.26
N GLU A 207 -21.51 -19.25 -15.42
CA GLU A 207 -20.97 -19.23 -14.06
C GLU A 207 -19.44 -19.10 -14.06
N GLU A 208 -18.77 -19.82 -14.96
CA GLU A 208 -17.31 -19.74 -15.12
C GLU A 208 -16.89 -18.36 -15.63
N MET A 209 -17.61 -17.82 -16.62
CA MET A 209 -17.37 -16.46 -17.14
C MET A 209 -17.59 -15.39 -16.08
N GLU A 210 -18.57 -15.57 -15.18
CA GLU A 210 -18.83 -14.66 -14.06
C GLU A 210 -17.70 -14.70 -13.02
N LYS A 211 -17.20 -15.88 -12.64
CA LYS A 211 -16.04 -16.01 -11.74
C LYS A 211 -14.81 -15.29 -12.29
N ARG A 212 -14.54 -15.45 -13.59
CA ARG A 212 -13.41 -14.81 -14.27
C ARG A 212 -13.54 -13.29 -14.35
N TYR A 213 -14.76 -12.77 -14.52
CA TYR A 213 -14.98 -11.33 -14.49
C TYR A 213 -14.53 -10.72 -13.16
N TYR A 214 -14.78 -11.39 -12.02
CA TYR A 214 -14.37 -10.83 -10.73
C TYR A 214 -12.86 -10.89 -10.49
N ALA A 215 -12.24 -12.06 -10.67
CA ALA A 215 -10.83 -12.25 -10.38
C ALA A 215 -10.22 -13.40 -11.19
N THR A 216 -9.07 -13.16 -11.81
CA THR A 216 -8.25 -14.18 -12.46
C THR A 216 -6.76 -14.00 -12.17
N ALA A 217 -6.04 -15.11 -12.17
CA ALA A 217 -4.58 -15.12 -12.27
C ALA A 217 -4.16 -16.06 -13.40
N ILE A 218 -3.31 -15.57 -14.31
CA ILE A 218 -2.65 -16.39 -15.32
C ILE A 218 -1.19 -16.57 -14.93
N LEU A 219 -0.76 -17.81 -14.77
CA LEU A 219 0.59 -18.19 -14.38
C LEU A 219 1.26 -18.85 -15.58
N TYR A 220 2.23 -18.18 -16.18
CA TYR A 220 2.99 -18.67 -17.32
C TYR A 220 4.30 -19.32 -16.90
N LYS A 221 4.64 -20.43 -17.56
CA LYS A 221 5.96 -21.04 -17.52
C LYS A 221 6.22 -21.74 -18.84
N GLU A 222 7.32 -21.38 -19.50
CA GLU A 222 7.78 -22.03 -20.74
C GLU A 222 6.73 -22.13 -21.87
N GLY A 223 5.76 -21.22 -21.91
CA GLY A 223 4.71 -21.18 -22.93
C GLY A 223 3.42 -21.91 -22.57
N GLU A 224 3.40 -22.62 -21.45
CA GLU A 224 2.17 -23.12 -20.86
C GLU A 224 1.64 -22.10 -19.86
N PHE A 225 0.31 -22.08 -19.66
CA PHE A 225 -0.30 -21.29 -18.60
C PHE A 225 -1.26 -22.11 -17.75
N THR A 226 -1.47 -21.65 -16.53
CA THR A 226 -2.57 -22.08 -15.67
C THR A 226 -3.43 -20.86 -15.36
N LEU A 227 -4.74 -20.98 -15.61
CA LEU A 227 -5.73 -19.97 -15.24
C LEU A 227 -6.35 -20.35 -13.89
N LEU A 228 -6.29 -19.45 -12.93
CA LEU A 228 -6.93 -19.57 -11.62
C LEU A 228 -8.03 -18.51 -11.51
N THR A 229 -9.08 -18.83 -10.75
CA THR A 229 -10.23 -17.95 -10.51
C THR A 229 -10.64 -17.98 -9.04
N GLY A 230 -11.38 -16.96 -8.57
CA GLY A 230 -11.89 -16.94 -7.20
C GLY A 230 -10.80 -16.87 -6.12
N GLU A 231 -10.91 -17.69 -5.07
CA GLU A 231 -10.05 -17.62 -3.89
C GLU A 231 -8.57 -17.90 -4.18
N GLU A 232 -8.28 -18.77 -5.16
CA GLU A 232 -6.90 -19.12 -5.57
C GLU A 232 -6.13 -17.91 -6.12
N VAL A 233 -6.83 -16.91 -6.64
CA VAL A 233 -6.21 -15.66 -7.12
C VAL A 233 -5.54 -14.91 -5.97
N GLY A 234 -6.17 -14.91 -4.79
CA GLY A 234 -5.60 -14.27 -3.60
C GLY A 234 -4.30 -14.91 -3.14
N GLU A 235 -4.15 -16.24 -3.28
CA GLU A 235 -2.90 -16.93 -2.99
C GLU A 235 -1.78 -16.51 -3.95
N VAL A 236 -2.09 -16.35 -5.23
CA VAL A 236 -1.12 -15.90 -6.23
C VAL A 236 -0.76 -14.44 -6.03
N GLU A 237 -1.73 -13.58 -5.72
CA GLU A 237 -1.48 -12.19 -5.32
C GLU A 237 -0.51 -12.14 -4.16
N MET A 238 -0.73 -12.94 -3.12
CA MET A 238 0.21 -13.04 -2.01
C MET A 238 1.61 -13.48 -2.47
N ILE A 239 1.74 -14.40 -3.43
CA ILE A 239 3.04 -14.85 -3.94
C ILE A 239 3.78 -13.72 -4.67
N VAL A 240 3.09 -12.97 -5.54
CA VAL A 240 3.74 -11.99 -6.44
C VAL A 240 3.79 -10.57 -5.90
N THR A 241 2.93 -10.23 -4.95
CA THR A 241 2.98 -8.95 -4.24
C THR A 241 3.87 -9.01 -2.99
N ASN A 242 4.15 -10.22 -2.48
CA ASN A 242 5.24 -10.40 -1.53
C ASN A 242 6.58 -10.31 -2.26
N GLN A 243 7.15 -9.11 -2.27
CA GLN A 243 8.57 -9.04 -1.92
C GLN A 243 8.71 -9.69 -0.53
N SER A 244 9.30 -10.89 -0.51
CA SER A 244 9.63 -11.72 0.67
C SER A 244 8.52 -12.62 1.22
N ALA A 245 8.33 -13.81 0.64
CA ALA A 245 7.54 -14.89 1.26
C ALA A 245 8.39 -16.08 1.75
N VAL A 246 9.65 -15.84 2.14
CA VAL A 246 10.37 -16.51 3.24
C VAL A 246 11.39 -15.50 3.78
N GLY A 247 10.98 -14.64 4.73
CA GLY A 247 11.87 -13.69 5.41
C GLY A 247 11.17 -12.37 5.78
N GLU A 248 10.86 -12.22 7.07
CA GLU A 248 10.40 -11.00 7.78
C GLU A 248 9.04 -10.38 7.36
N GLU A 249 8.03 -10.53 8.24
CA GLU A 249 6.82 -9.70 8.21
C GLU A 249 7.23 -8.22 8.13
N THR A 250 6.75 -7.46 7.15
CA THR A 250 7.02 -6.02 7.04
C THR A 250 5.98 -5.22 7.81
N TRP A 251 6.46 -4.23 8.58
CA TRP A 251 5.65 -3.50 9.55
C TRP A 251 5.69 -2.00 9.30
N THR A 252 4.51 -1.38 9.25
CA THR A 252 4.35 0.07 9.15
C THR A 252 4.07 0.65 10.54
N LYS A 253 4.88 1.65 10.93
CA LYS A 253 4.63 2.43 12.15
C LYS A 253 3.41 3.32 11.94
N ASN A 254 2.29 2.97 12.55
CA ASN A 254 1.00 3.61 12.27
C ASN A 254 0.81 4.91 13.08
N TRP A 255 1.15 4.91 14.36
CA TRP A 255 1.28 6.11 15.19
C TRP A 255 2.42 5.97 16.18
N SER A 256 2.91 7.11 16.67
CA SER A 256 3.88 7.20 17.75
C SER A 256 3.69 8.51 18.52
N GLY A 257 3.86 8.46 19.84
CA GLY A 257 3.75 9.64 20.70
C GLY A 257 4.04 9.34 22.17
N ASN A 258 4.15 10.41 22.97
CA ASN A 258 4.38 10.32 24.42
C ASN A 258 3.08 9.99 25.17
N TRP A 259 2.54 8.82 24.93
CA TRP A 259 1.33 8.29 25.58
C TRP A 259 1.67 7.09 26.45
N CYS A 260 0.85 6.83 27.46
CA CYS A 260 0.99 5.64 28.30
C CYS A 260 0.63 4.37 27.52
N LEU A 261 1.20 3.26 27.96
CA LEU A 261 0.93 1.95 27.39
C LEU A 261 -0.53 1.52 27.60
N LEU A 262 -1.20 2.08 28.60
CA LEU A 262 -2.63 1.82 28.84
C LEU A 262 -3.49 2.36 27.68
N LEU A 263 -3.16 3.55 27.18
CA LEU A 263 -3.79 4.09 25.99
C LEU A 263 -3.49 3.18 24.79
N GLY A 264 -2.24 2.75 24.63
CA GLY A 264 -1.79 1.90 23.53
C GLY A 264 -2.44 0.51 23.50
N SER A 265 -2.42 -0.21 24.62
CA SER A 265 -2.98 -1.56 24.80
C SER A 265 -4.47 -1.63 24.45
N SER A 266 -5.22 -0.56 24.71
CA SER A 266 -6.64 -0.50 24.33
C SER A 266 -6.92 -0.59 22.82
N TYR A 267 -5.93 -0.31 21.95
CA TYR A 267 -6.08 -0.42 20.50
C TYR A 267 -6.08 -1.86 20.01
N GLY A 268 -5.56 -2.82 20.79
CA GLY A 268 -5.48 -4.22 20.41
C GLY A 268 -6.82 -4.79 19.98
N ASP A 269 -7.79 -4.80 20.89
CA ASP A 269 -9.15 -5.25 20.61
C ASP A 269 -9.85 -4.42 19.55
N ILE A 270 -9.52 -3.13 19.44
CA ILE A 270 -10.16 -2.24 18.47
C ILE A 270 -9.74 -2.63 17.06
N TYR A 271 -8.45 -2.91 16.83
CA TYR A 271 -7.93 -3.19 15.49
C TYR A 271 -8.13 -4.65 15.06
N THR A 272 -8.17 -5.58 16.01
CA THR A 272 -8.44 -7.00 15.70
C THR A 272 -9.94 -7.28 15.61
N LYS A 273 -10.68 -7.00 16.69
CA LYS A 273 -12.11 -7.31 16.81
C LYS A 273 -13.02 -6.17 16.38
N GLY A 274 -12.74 -4.94 16.82
CA GLY A 274 -13.62 -3.79 16.56
C GLY A 274 -13.76 -3.47 15.07
N LEU A 275 -12.66 -3.41 14.33
CA LEU A 275 -12.72 -3.21 12.87
C LEU A 275 -13.52 -4.33 12.20
N LYS A 276 -13.39 -5.58 12.66
CA LYS A 276 -14.18 -6.70 12.14
C LYS A 276 -15.68 -6.50 12.39
N GLU A 277 -16.06 -5.97 13.54
CA GLU A 277 -17.46 -5.64 13.84
C GLU A 277 -17.99 -4.47 13.00
N LEU A 278 -17.17 -3.44 12.78
CA LEU A 278 -17.59 -2.24 12.04
C LEU A 278 -17.68 -2.47 10.53
N VAL A 279 -16.64 -3.09 9.94
CA VAL A 279 -16.48 -3.18 8.48
C VAL A 279 -16.41 -4.61 7.96
N GLY A 280 -16.40 -5.63 8.82
CA GLY A 280 -16.34 -7.05 8.43
C GLY A 280 -14.93 -7.65 8.35
N ARG A 281 -13.88 -6.85 8.53
CA ARG A 281 -12.47 -7.29 8.57
C ARG A 281 -11.67 -6.58 9.67
N GLY A 282 -10.74 -7.28 10.29
CA GLY A 282 -9.80 -6.73 11.28
C GLY A 282 -8.44 -7.40 11.17
N PHE A 283 -7.42 -6.84 11.81
CA PHE A 283 -6.03 -7.28 11.67
C PHE A 283 -5.80 -8.64 12.36
N LYS A 284 -4.95 -9.48 11.77
CA LYS A 284 -4.51 -10.79 12.28
C LYS A 284 -3.59 -10.62 13.47
N LYS A 285 -2.63 -9.69 13.34
CA LYS A 285 -1.66 -9.33 14.37
C LYS A 285 -1.53 -7.83 14.48
N PHE A 286 -1.23 -7.39 15.69
CA PHE A 286 -1.04 -6.00 16.02
C PHE A 286 0.01 -5.85 17.12
N PHE A 287 0.94 -4.90 16.94
CA PHE A 287 1.94 -4.61 17.96
C PHE A 287 1.76 -3.22 18.56
N VAL A 288 1.84 -3.13 19.88
CA VAL A 288 2.04 -1.88 20.62
C VAL A 288 3.39 -1.98 21.31
N THR A 289 4.15 -0.91 21.27
CA THR A 289 5.47 -0.83 21.90
C THR A 289 5.52 0.36 22.84
N PHE A 290 6.31 0.24 23.88
CA PHE A 290 6.67 1.33 24.77
C PHE A 290 8.18 1.31 24.96
N GLU A 291 8.82 2.47 24.83
CA GLU A 291 10.24 2.64 25.11
C GLU A 291 10.46 4.02 25.70
N SER A 292 10.89 4.09 26.96
CA SER A 292 11.33 5.35 27.61
C SER A 292 10.36 6.53 27.49
N GLY A 293 9.06 6.29 27.65
CA GLY A 293 8.02 7.33 27.61
C GLY A 293 7.34 7.51 26.25
N THR A 294 7.79 6.81 25.21
CA THR A 294 7.16 6.83 23.89
C THR A 294 6.42 5.52 23.62
N SER A 295 5.13 5.64 23.30
CA SER A 295 4.36 4.53 22.74
C SER A 295 4.36 4.60 21.22
N ALA A 296 4.34 3.46 20.56
CA ALA A 296 4.09 3.36 19.12
C ALA A 296 3.35 2.07 18.78
N ASN A 297 2.63 2.05 17.67
CA ASN A 297 2.05 0.81 17.16
C ASN A 297 2.48 0.49 15.74
N TYR A 298 2.40 -0.79 15.41
CA TYR A 298 2.80 -1.33 14.13
C TYR A 298 1.70 -2.22 13.55
N LEU A 299 1.46 -2.03 12.26
CA LEU A 299 0.54 -2.83 11.46
C LEU A 299 1.33 -3.55 10.37
N ASN A 300 0.96 -4.78 10.05
CA ASN A 300 1.55 -5.46 8.92
C ASN A 300 1.21 -4.67 7.64
N GLN A 301 2.22 -4.35 6.84
CA GLN A 301 2.08 -3.44 5.71
C GLN A 301 1.15 -4.02 4.62
N ALA A 302 1.30 -5.32 4.33
CA ALA A 302 0.48 -6.01 3.34
C ALA A 302 -0.98 -6.10 3.80
N GLU A 303 -1.19 -6.47 5.06
CA GLU A 303 -2.53 -6.54 5.65
C GLU A 303 -3.22 -5.17 5.72
N LEU A 304 -2.47 -4.10 6.01
CA LEU A 304 -3.00 -2.74 5.99
C LEU A 304 -3.46 -2.34 4.58
N ALA A 305 -2.67 -2.65 3.54
CA ALA A 305 -3.05 -2.39 2.17
C ALA A 305 -4.29 -3.18 1.75
N GLU A 306 -4.35 -4.48 2.08
CA GLU A 306 -5.52 -5.33 1.83
C GLU A 306 -6.77 -4.77 2.51
N HIS A 307 -6.65 -4.39 3.79
CA HIS A 307 -7.74 -3.79 4.53
C HIS A 307 -8.22 -2.48 3.89
N CYS A 308 -7.31 -1.61 3.46
CA CYS A 308 -7.68 -0.34 2.83
C CYS A 308 -8.35 -0.52 1.46
N HIS A 309 -7.86 -1.41 0.61
CA HIS A 309 -8.53 -1.75 -0.65
C HIS A 309 -9.94 -2.31 -0.41
N TYR A 310 -10.10 -3.13 0.63
CA TYR A 310 -11.42 -3.59 1.03
C TYR A 310 -12.33 -2.44 1.46
N LEU A 311 -11.85 -1.47 2.25
CA LEU A 311 -12.61 -0.26 2.60
C LEU A 311 -13.02 0.56 1.37
N VAL A 312 -12.13 0.69 0.37
CA VAL A 312 -12.47 1.35 -0.91
C VAL A 312 -13.63 0.62 -1.58
N SER A 313 -13.58 -0.71 -1.67
CA SER A 313 -14.67 -1.51 -2.27
C SER A 313 -16.01 -1.35 -1.55
N LEU A 314 -15.99 -1.09 -0.23
CA LEU A 314 -17.21 -0.80 0.53
C LEU A 314 -17.78 0.58 0.18
N ILE A 315 -16.92 1.58 0.02
CA ILE A 315 -17.33 2.94 -0.38
C ILE A 315 -17.89 2.96 -1.81
N GLU A 316 -17.32 2.16 -2.71
CA GLU A 316 -17.81 2.03 -4.09
C GLU A 316 -19.20 1.37 -4.14
N LYS A 317 -19.46 0.42 -3.24
CA LYS A 317 -20.78 -0.24 -3.10
C LYS A 317 -21.81 0.65 -2.40
N ASP A 318 -21.38 1.44 -1.42
CA ASP A 318 -22.23 2.35 -0.66
C ASP A 318 -21.52 3.70 -0.45
N ASN A 319 -21.88 4.66 -1.30
CA ASN A 319 -21.30 5.99 -1.30
C ASN A 319 -21.74 6.87 -0.12
N THR A 320 -22.62 6.39 0.77
CA THR A 320 -23.02 7.08 2.01
C THR A 320 -22.18 6.65 3.23
N LEU A 321 -21.40 5.57 3.08
CA LEU A 321 -20.60 5.01 4.14
C LEU A 321 -19.55 5.99 4.72
N PRO A 322 -18.82 6.78 3.89
CA PRO A 322 -17.91 7.82 4.38
C PRO A 322 -18.58 8.83 5.33
N GLU A 323 -19.76 9.32 4.97
CA GLU A 323 -20.53 10.28 5.76
C GLU A 323 -20.98 9.67 7.09
N ARG A 324 -21.40 8.40 7.10
CA ARG A 324 -21.77 7.68 8.33
C ARG A 324 -20.58 7.49 9.26
N TRP A 325 -19.40 7.15 8.74
CA TRP A 325 -18.19 7.08 9.57
C TRP A 325 -17.82 8.45 10.15
N VAL A 326 -17.92 9.51 9.35
CA VAL A 326 -17.67 10.88 9.81
C VAL A 326 -18.64 11.27 10.91
N GLU A 327 -19.94 11.03 10.73
CA GLU A 327 -20.96 11.27 11.75
C GLU A 327 -20.64 10.52 13.04
N GLN A 328 -20.24 9.24 12.94
CA GLN A 328 -19.84 8.44 14.09
C GLN A 328 -18.61 9.02 14.80
N VAL A 329 -17.61 9.52 14.06
CA VAL A 329 -16.44 10.19 14.65
C VAL A 329 -16.86 11.46 15.39
N MET A 330 -17.72 12.29 14.78
CA MET A 330 -18.17 13.56 15.38
C MET A 330 -18.96 13.31 16.68
N ILE A 331 -19.99 12.46 16.61
CA ILE A 331 -20.88 12.17 17.75
C ILE A 331 -20.10 11.56 18.92
N ASN A 332 -19.21 10.60 18.66
CA ASN A 332 -18.46 9.98 19.74
C ASN A 332 -17.38 10.90 20.31
N SER A 333 -16.80 11.81 19.50
CA SER A 333 -15.91 12.86 20.03
C SER A 333 -16.65 13.77 21.00
N ASP A 334 -17.86 14.22 20.64
CA ASP A 334 -18.68 15.10 21.50
C ASP A 334 -19.04 14.44 22.83
N LYS A 335 -19.36 13.15 22.81
CA LYS A 335 -19.62 12.36 24.02
C LYS A 335 -18.38 12.27 24.91
N ILE A 336 -17.20 12.08 24.32
CA ILE A 336 -15.94 12.04 25.06
C ILE A 336 -15.65 13.42 25.67
N PHE A 337 -15.83 14.52 24.93
CA PHE A 337 -15.65 15.86 25.47
C PHE A 337 -16.61 16.18 26.61
N ALA A 338 -17.86 15.70 26.53
CA ALA A 338 -18.81 15.81 27.63
C ALA A 338 -18.35 15.00 28.86
N LEU A 339 -17.87 13.77 28.66
CA LEU A 339 -17.33 12.92 29.72
C LEU A 339 -16.11 13.56 30.39
N PHE A 340 -15.18 14.11 29.62
CA PHE A 340 -14.01 14.83 30.15
C PHE A 340 -14.41 15.99 31.06
N LYS A 341 -15.39 16.80 30.65
CA LYS A 341 -15.92 17.87 31.50
C LYS A 341 -16.55 17.33 32.78
N GLU A 342 -17.23 16.19 32.72
CA GLU A 342 -17.80 15.56 33.92
C GLU A 342 -16.69 15.09 34.87
N ILE A 343 -15.72 14.33 34.35
CA ILE A 343 -14.59 13.78 35.10
C ILE A 343 -13.76 14.91 35.73
N ALA A 344 -13.47 15.99 34.99
CA ALA A 344 -12.70 17.12 35.51
C ALA A 344 -13.31 17.78 36.77
N ASN A 345 -14.63 17.67 36.95
CA ASN A 345 -15.34 18.24 38.10
C ASN A 345 -15.49 17.26 39.27
N LYS A 346 -15.08 16.00 39.12
CA LYS A 346 -15.17 14.99 40.17
C LYS A 346 -14.01 15.12 41.16
N LYS A 347 -14.32 14.90 42.44
CA LYS A 347 -13.31 14.76 43.52
C LYS A 347 -12.88 13.32 43.77
N ILE A 348 -13.68 12.36 43.30
CA ILE A 348 -13.50 10.93 43.49
C ILE A 348 -13.70 10.27 42.13
N TYR A 349 -12.72 9.48 41.70
CA TYR A 349 -12.80 8.69 40.47
C TYR A 349 -13.10 7.23 40.80
N THR A 350 -13.86 6.60 39.91
CA THR A 350 -14.38 5.24 40.05
C THR A 350 -13.97 4.37 38.87
N ARG A 351 -14.09 3.04 39.03
CA ARG A 351 -13.93 2.09 37.93
C ARG A 351 -14.83 2.44 36.73
N ARG A 352 -16.04 2.96 36.99
CA ARG A 352 -16.97 3.31 35.92
C ARG A 352 -16.46 4.46 35.06
N ASP A 353 -15.77 5.45 35.64
CA ASP A 353 -15.17 6.56 34.89
C ASP A 353 -14.13 6.07 33.87
N TYR A 354 -13.34 5.05 34.25
CA TYR A 354 -12.42 4.38 33.33
C TYR A 354 -13.17 3.60 32.25
N GLU A 355 -14.17 2.79 32.63
CA GLU A 355 -14.94 1.96 31.69
C GLU A 355 -15.69 2.81 30.65
N ASP A 356 -16.32 3.91 31.06
CA ASP A 356 -17.03 4.84 30.17
C ASP A 356 -16.08 5.47 29.14
N LEU A 357 -14.89 5.90 29.58
CA LEU A 357 -13.88 6.45 28.68
C LEU A 357 -13.44 5.40 27.64
N GLN A 358 -13.18 4.18 28.08
CA GLN A 358 -12.77 3.09 27.19
C GLN A 358 -13.88 2.71 26.19
N GLU A 359 -15.15 2.73 26.61
CA GLU A 359 -16.29 2.44 25.74
C GLU A 359 -16.41 3.47 24.60
N TYR A 360 -16.39 4.76 24.92
CA TYR A 360 -16.47 5.79 23.87
C TYR A 360 -15.24 5.78 22.97
N ARG A 361 -14.05 5.53 23.53
CA ARG A 361 -12.80 5.37 22.77
C ARG A 361 -12.87 4.20 21.80
N TYR A 362 -13.47 3.08 22.19
CA TYR A 362 -13.69 1.95 21.31
C TYR A 362 -14.50 2.36 20.07
N ARG A 363 -15.62 3.05 20.28
CA ARG A 363 -16.56 3.48 19.22
C ARG A 363 -15.96 4.50 18.25
N ILE A 364 -15.25 5.52 18.76
CA ILE A 364 -14.62 6.54 17.89
C ILE A 364 -13.47 5.97 17.07
N THR A 365 -12.66 5.08 17.67
CA THR A 365 -11.38 4.69 17.07
C THR A 365 -11.53 3.88 15.80
N MET A 366 -12.56 3.03 15.70
CA MET A 366 -12.82 2.22 14.50
C MET A 366 -13.15 3.11 13.29
N ALA A 367 -14.15 3.98 13.42
CA ALA A 367 -14.56 4.89 12.35
C ALA A 367 -13.44 5.89 12.01
N ASN A 368 -12.72 6.40 13.02
CA ASN A 368 -11.59 7.30 12.78
C ASN A 368 -10.44 6.59 12.05
N PHE A 369 -10.19 5.32 12.36
CA PHE A 369 -9.22 4.51 11.62
C PHE A 369 -9.63 4.38 10.14
N SER A 370 -10.89 4.02 9.87
CA SER A 370 -11.41 3.85 8.51
C SER A 370 -11.22 5.10 7.66
N ILE A 371 -11.65 6.27 8.14
CA ILE A 371 -11.50 7.53 7.38
C ILE A 371 -10.03 7.93 7.21
N LYS A 372 -9.19 7.69 8.22
CA LYS A 372 -7.77 8.10 8.20
C LYS A 372 -6.93 7.27 7.24
N LYS A 373 -7.27 6.00 7.06
CA LYS A 373 -6.48 5.06 6.26
C LYS A 373 -6.98 4.93 4.84
N VAL A 374 -8.30 4.89 4.63
CA VAL A 374 -8.86 4.70 3.29
C VAL A 374 -8.50 5.85 2.35
N ILE A 375 -8.34 7.08 2.87
CA ILE A 375 -8.05 8.27 2.07
C ILE A 375 -6.79 8.15 1.22
N ASP A 376 -5.77 7.45 1.73
CA ASP A 376 -4.49 7.25 1.06
C ASP A 376 -4.63 6.28 -0.14
N PHE A 377 -5.74 5.52 -0.20
CA PHE A 377 -6.02 4.49 -1.20
C PHE A 377 -7.20 4.84 -2.12
N LEU A 378 -7.95 5.90 -1.82
CA LEU A 378 -9.07 6.32 -2.67
C LEU A 378 -8.58 6.76 -4.06
N PRO A 379 -9.33 6.44 -5.14
CA PRO A 379 -9.19 7.08 -6.44
C PRO A 379 -9.25 8.61 -6.34
N ASP A 380 -8.62 9.33 -7.28
CA ASP A 380 -8.43 10.79 -7.17
C ASP A 380 -9.75 11.56 -7.06
N ASP A 381 -10.79 11.16 -7.80
CA ASP A 381 -12.13 11.77 -7.75
C ASP A 381 -12.81 11.59 -6.39
N LEU A 382 -12.76 10.37 -5.83
CA LEU A 382 -13.30 10.09 -4.50
C LEU A 382 -12.45 10.74 -3.40
N ARG A 383 -11.12 10.79 -3.58
CA ARG A 383 -10.20 11.45 -2.66
C ARG A 383 -10.51 12.95 -2.60
N GLU A 384 -10.65 13.61 -3.74
CA GLU A 384 -11.01 15.03 -3.80
C GLU A 384 -12.36 15.31 -3.14
N LYS A 385 -13.35 14.43 -3.38
CA LYS A 385 -14.68 14.53 -2.75
C LYS A 385 -14.62 14.43 -1.22
N TYR A 386 -13.94 13.41 -0.69
CA TYR A 386 -14.02 13.08 0.75
C TYR A 386 -12.92 13.71 1.61
N LEU A 387 -11.80 14.15 1.02
CA LEU A 387 -10.69 14.76 1.78
C LEU A 387 -11.14 15.93 2.67
N PRO A 388 -11.97 16.90 2.22
CA PRO A 388 -12.44 17.98 3.08
C PRO A 388 -13.29 17.48 4.25
N LEU A 389 -14.17 16.50 3.98
CA LEU A 389 -15.06 15.93 4.97
C LEU A 389 -14.27 15.16 6.05
N PHE A 390 -13.33 14.31 5.64
CA PHE A 390 -12.48 13.58 6.56
C PHE A 390 -11.53 14.50 7.33
N THR A 391 -11.03 15.57 6.70
CA THR A 391 -10.23 16.59 7.39
C THR A 391 -11.02 17.25 8.51
N LYS A 392 -12.30 17.61 8.27
CA LYS A 392 -13.17 18.17 9.31
C LYS A 392 -13.35 17.21 10.49
N ALA A 393 -13.69 15.95 10.22
CA ALA A 393 -13.86 14.92 11.25
C ALA A 393 -12.57 14.68 12.05
N ARG A 394 -11.44 14.69 11.35
CA ARG A 394 -10.11 14.51 11.91
C ARG A 394 -9.71 15.65 12.84
N LEU A 395 -9.98 16.90 12.46
CA LEU A 395 -9.67 18.08 13.28
C LEU A 395 -10.53 18.12 14.54
N HIS A 396 -11.82 17.78 14.41
CA HIS A 396 -12.75 17.70 15.54
C HIS A 396 -12.33 16.63 16.57
N SER A 397 -11.89 15.46 16.09
CA SER A 397 -11.50 14.34 16.95
C SER A 397 -10.06 14.39 17.47
N GLU A 398 -9.20 15.30 16.98
CA GLU A 398 -7.79 15.34 17.37
C GLU A 398 -7.55 15.48 18.89
N PRO A 399 -8.24 16.38 19.61
CA PRO A 399 -7.96 16.60 21.02
C PRO A 399 -8.23 15.37 21.90
N VAL A 400 -9.16 14.50 21.45
CA VAL A 400 -9.60 13.29 22.18
C VAL A 400 -8.41 12.43 22.63
N TYR A 401 -7.38 12.26 21.81
CA TYR A 401 -6.29 11.33 22.11
C TYR A 401 -5.38 11.80 23.24
N ASN A 402 -4.98 13.07 23.22
CA ASN A 402 -4.11 13.64 24.24
C ASN A 402 -4.87 13.82 25.57
N GLU A 403 -6.10 14.34 25.49
CA GLU A 403 -6.93 14.48 26.67
C GLU A 403 -7.21 13.10 27.29
N ALA A 404 -7.52 12.08 26.48
CA ALA A 404 -7.72 10.72 27.00
C ALA A 404 -6.50 10.18 27.75
N ASP A 405 -5.27 10.40 27.26
CA ASP A 405 -4.05 9.98 27.96
C ASP A 405 -3.93 10.65 29.33
N GLU A 406 -4.17 11.97 29.38
CA GLU A 406 -4.13 12.76 30.61
C GLU A 406 -5.19 12.28 31.61
N TYR A 407 -6.44 12.10 31.18
CA TYR A 407 -7.52 11.60 32.03
C TYR A 407 -7.27 10.17 32.51
N LEU A 408 -6.73 9.28 31.65
CA LEU A 408 -6.37 7.92 32.05
C LEU A 408 -5.33 7.95 33.18
N ARG A 409 -4.30 8.79 33.08
CA ARG A 409 -3.29 8.94 34.14
C ARG A 409 -3.89 9.43 35.45
N ILE A 410 -4.79 10.41 35.40
CA ILE A 410 -5.46 10.97 36.58
C ILE A 410 -6.36 9.91 37.24
N VAL A 411 -7.26 9.30 36.46
CA VAL A 411 -8.24 8.33 36.96
C VAL A 411 -7.52 7.11 37.53
N VAL A 412 -6.57 6.54 36.79
CA VAL A 412 -5.84 5.34 37.24
C VAL A 412 -4.93 5.65 38.41
N GLY A 413 -4.22 6.78 38.39
CA GLY A 413 -3.38 7.21 39.52
C GLY A 413 -4.20 7.35 40.81
N TYR A 414 -5.42 7.89 40.72
CA TYR A 414 -6.33 7.97 41.85
C TYR A 414 -6.81 6.58 42.32
N LEU A 415 -7.26 5.73 41.40
CA LEU A 415 -7.75 4.37 41.71
C LEU A 415 -6.68 3.52 42.39
N LEU A 416 -5.42 3.73 42.05
CA LEU A 416 -4.28 3.00 42.60
C LEU A 416 -3.66 3.66 43.84
N GLN A 417 -4.11 4.85 44.26
CA GLN A 417 -3.71 5.50 45.52
C GLN A 417 -2.19 5.53 45.78
N ASN A 418 -1.38 5.85 44.78
CA ASN A 418 0.09 5.88 44.86
C ASN A 418 0.77 4.52 45.16
N ARG A 419 0.10 3.39 44.88
CA ARG A 419 0.73 2.05 44.96
C ARG A 419 1.92 1.86 44.01
N LEU A 420 2.04 2.71 42.99
CA LEU A 420 3.03 2.62 41.92
C LEU A 420 3.62 4.00 41.63
N SER A 421 4.89 4.05 41.24
CA SER A 421 5.53 5.24 40.71
C SER A 421 4.91 5.69 39.38
N VAL A 422 5.18 6.93 38.99
CA VAL A 422 4.72 7.51 37.71
C VAL A 422 5.20 6.70 36.50
N GLN A 423 6.42 6.16 36.56
CA GLN A 423 6.98 5.31 35.50
C GLN A 423 6.22 3.98 35.40
N ALA A 424 5.96 3.33 36.53
CA ALA A 424 5.20 2.09 36.57
C ALA A 424 3.74 2.29 36.10
N LEU A 425 3.10 3.39 36.49
CA LEU A 425 1.75 3.75 36.00
C LEU A 425 1.72 3.96 34.48
N ALA A 426 2.79 4.49 33.89
CA ALA A 426 2.84 4.77 32.46
C ALA A 426 2.86 3.50 31.58
N VAL A 427 3.15 2.34 32.17
CA VAL A 427 3.28 1.05 31.46
C VAL A 427 2.32 -0.04 31.94
N LEU A 428 1.29 0.37 32.68
CA LEU A 428 0.13 -0.49 32.90
C LEU A 428 -0.59 -0.75 31.57
N THR A 429 -1.09 -1.97 31.40
CA THR A 429 -1.91 -2.35 30.26
C THR A 429 -3.39 -2.41 30.64
N LYS A 430 -4.27 -2.48 29.64
CA LYS A 430 -5.70 -2.74 29.86
C LYS A 430 -5.91 -4.04 30.63
N GLU A 431 -5.12 -5.07 30.35
CA GLU A 431 -5.18 -6.39 30.96
C GLU A 431 -4.75 -6.31 32.43
N ASP A 432 -3.70 -5.56 32.76
CA ASP A 432 -3.29 -5.33 34.15
C ASP A 432 -4.43 -4.68 34.97
N LEU A 433 -5.11 -3.68 34.42
CA LEU A 433 -6.26 -3.05 35.09
C LEU A 433 -7.47 -3.98 35.19
N THR A 434 -7.67 -4.84 34.18
CA THR A 434 -8.76 -5.83 34.18
C THR A 434 -8.55 -6.83 35.33
N GLU A 435 -7.33 -7.33 35.49
CA GLU A 435 -6.95 -8.20 36.60
C GLU A 435 -7.07 -7.48 37.95
N PHE A 436 -6.58 -6.25 38.04
CA PHE A 436 -6.70 -5.43 39.26
C PHE A 436 -8.16 -5.24 39.68
N PHE A 437 -9.08 -4.97 38.76
CA PHE A 437 -10.49 -4.83 39.10
C PHE A 437 -11.17 -6.15 39.46
N ALA A 438 -10.63 -7.29 39.03
CA ALA A 438 -11.17 -8.61 39.32
C ALA A 438 -10.68 -9.16 40.66
N SER A 439 -9.39 -9.04 40.95
CA SER A 439 -8.73 -9.71 42.08
C SER A 439 -7.97 -8.78 43.02
N GLY A 440 -7.82 -7.49 42.66
CA GLY A 440 -7.00 -6.52 43.40
C GLY A 440 -5.50 -6.65 43.14
N ASN A 441 -5.08 -7.57 42.25
CA ASN A 441 -3.68 -7.84 41.94
C ASN A 441 -3.14 -6.89 40.86
N LEU A 442 -1.87 -6.54 40.98
CA LEU A 442 -1.11 -5.80 39.98
C LEU A 442 0.23 -6.49 39.76
N PRO A 443 0.87 -6.33 38.58
CA PRO A 443 2.27 -6.66 38.43
C PRO A 443 3.12 -5.94 39.47
N SER A 444 4.22 -6.56 39.91
CA SER A 444 5.17 -5.88 40.80
C SER A 444 5.76 -4.65 40.12
N GLU A 445 6.14 -3.66 40.92
CA GLU A 445 6.75 -2.44 40.38
C GLU A 445 8.06 -2.73 39.63
N GLU A 446 8.81 -3.75 40.05
CA GLU A 446 10.01 -4.22 39.34
C GLU A 446 9.70 -4.62 37.89
N ILE A 447 8.65 -5.43 37.66
CA ILE A 447 8.21 -5.85 36.31
C ILE A 447 7.78 -4.62 35.49
N LEU A 448 7.07 -3.67 36.12
CA LEU A 448 6.63 -2.47 35.43
C LEU A 448 7.81 -1.56 35.04
N LEU A 449 8.81 -1.40 35.91
CA LEU A 449 10.00 -0.61 35.59
C LEU A 449 10.84 -1.27 34.47
N GLU A 450 10.85 -2.60 34.38
CA GLU A 450 11.43 -3.29 33.22
C GLU A 450 10.69 -2.95 31.92
N ARG A 451 9.34 -2.99 31.92
CA ARG A 451 8.51 -2.55 30.77
C ARG A 451 8.79 -1.10 30.38
N TYR A 452 8.99 -0.23 31.36
CA TYR A 452 9.30 1.17 31.12
C TYR A 452 10.60 1.36 30.32
N GLY A 453 11.60 0.50 30.58
CA GLY A 453 12.84 0.45 29.81
C GLY A 453 12.65 0.02 28.36
N GLY A 454 11.66 -0.84 28.10
CA GLY A 454 11.28 -1.26 26.75
C GLY A 454 10.41 -2.50 26.74
N CYS A 455 9.25 -2.45 26.11
CA CYS A 455 8.39 -3.62 25.91
C CYS A 455 7.55 -3.56 24.63
N ALA A 456 7.03 -4.71 24.23
CA ALA A 456 6.03 -4.82 23.17
C ALA A 456 4.88 -5.74 23.58
N LEU A 457 3.67 -5.45 23.13
CA LEU A 457 2.47 -6.27 23.24
C LEU A 457 2.07 -6.71 21.85
N GLU A 458 1.90 -8.01 21.67
CA GLU A 458 1.31 -8.62 20.48
C GLU A 458 -0.13 -9.02 20.78
N TYR A 459 -1.06 -8.50 20.00
CA TYR A 459 -2.46 -8.87 20.02
C TYR A 459 -2.78 -9.71 18.79
N ASN A 460 -3.55 -10.78 18.99
CA ASN A 460 -4.10 -11.60 17.92
C ASN A 460 -5.64 -11.48 17.85
N GLN A 461 -6.24 -12.19 16.90
CA GLN A 461 -7.71 -12.20 16.71
C GLN A 461 -8.49 -12.98 17.78
N THR A 462 -7.83 -13.80 18.60
CA THR A 462 -8.49 -14.54 19.70
C THR A 462 -8.62 -13.68 20.96
N GLY A 463 -7.95 -12.53 21.01
CA GLY A 463 -7.89 -11.65 22.17
C GLY A 463 -6.77 -12.01 23.14
N GLU A 464 -5.89 -12.95 22.77
CA GLU A 464 -4.70 -13.25 23.56
C GLU A 464 -3.64 -12.15 23.36
N VAL A 465 -3.00 -11.77 24.46
CA VAL A 465 -1.96 -10.75 24.50
C VAL A 465 -0.66 -11.37 24.97
N LYS A 466 0.38 -11.24 24.15
CA LYS A 466 1.73 -11.65 24.53
C LYS A 466 2.60 -10.43 24.78
N ILE A 467 3.29 -10.40 25.92
CA ILE A 467 4.16 -9.30 26.33
C ILE A 467 5.61 -9.72 26.16
N TYR A 468 6.37 -8.91 25.43
CA TYR A 468 7.81 -9.06 25.19
C TYR A 468 8.58 -7.99 25.97
N GLN A 469 9.63 -8.40 26.69
CA GLN A 469 10.49 -7.53 27.51
C GLN A 469 11.95 -7.96 27.38
N GLY A 470 12.88 -7.12 27.84
CA GLY A 470 14.31 -7.43 27.85
C GLY A 470 14.86 -7.82 26.46
N GLU A 471 15.54 -8.96 26.38
CA GLU A 471 16.13 -9.45 25.13
C GLU A 471 15.09 -9.89 24.08
N GLU A 472 13.93 -10.40 24.52
CA GLU A 472 12.85 -10.77 23.59
C GLU A 472 12.27 -9.54 22.89
N TYR A 473 12.12 -8.44 23.65
CA TYR A 473 11.73 -7.15 23.09
C TYR A 473 12.73 -6.65 22.05
N LYS A 474 14.03 -6.65 22.36
CA LYS A 474 15.08 -6.21 21.42
C LYS A 474 15.07 -7.04 20.13
N LYS A 475 14.96 -8.36 20.26
CA LYS A 475 14.90 -9.29 19.13
C LYS A 475 13.65 -9.06 18.26
N LEU A 476 12.50 -8.82 18.89
CA LEU A 476 11.28 -8.49 18.16
C LEU A 476 11.43 -7.15 17.42
N MET A 477 11.93 -6.12 18.10
CA MET A 477 12.10 -4.80 17.52
C MET A 477 13.10 -4.77 16.37
N SER A 478 14.13 -5.64 16.37
CA SER A 478 15.03 -5.75 15.22
C SER A 478 14.34 -6.27 13.95
N GLY A 479 13.25 -7.03 14.07
CA GLY A 479 12.46 -7.52 12.94
C GLY A 479 11.25 -6.64 12.58
N ILE A 480 10.75 -5.82 13.50
CA ILE A 480 9.60 -4.92 13.27
C ILE A 480 10.04 -3.53 12.83
N ALA A 481 11.06 -2.96 13.47
CA ALA A 481 11.45 -1.58 13.19
C ALA A 481 12.32 -1.51 11.94
N LYS A 482 11.92 -0.65 11.00
CA LYS A 482 12.70 -0.38 9.79
C LYS A 482 14.08 0.16 10.16
N GLN A 483 15.12 -0.43 9.57
CA GLN A 483 16.48 0.06 9.64
C GLN A 483 16.78 0.84 8.36
N SER A 484 17.37 2.03 8.47
CA SER A 484 17.91 2.72 7.30
C SER A 484 19.38 2.35 7.12
N THR A 485 19.71 1.91 5.90
CA THR A 485 21.08 1.69 5.44
C THR A 485 21.36 2.69 4.33
N GLY A 486 22.16 3.73 4.62
CA GLY A 486 22.51 4.77 3.64
C GLY A 486 22.51 6.19 4.20
N GLN A 487 22.46 7.19 3.32
CA GLN A 487 22.39 8.63 3.66
C GLN A 487 20.99 9.23 3.43
N GLU A 488 20.01 8.41 3.03
CA GLU A 488 18.70 8.87 2.58
C GLU A 488 17.58 8.11 3.31
N ILE A 489 16.52 8.84 3.63
CA ILE A 489 15.27 8.33 4.19
C ILE A 489 14.16 8.63 3.20
N LYS A 490 13.23 7.68 3.03
CA LYS A 490 12.05 7.86 2.18
C LYS A 490 10.79 7.93 3.03
N GLY A 491 9.82 8.71 2.57
CA GLY A 491 8.48 8.75 3.15
C GLY A 491 7.44 9.21 2.12
N GLN A 492 6.20 9.33 2.57
CA GLN A 492 5.09 9.81 1.76
C GLN A 492 5.12 11.35 1.68
N ILE A 493 4.88 11.89 0.50
CA ILE A 493 4.79 13.35 0.28
C ILE A 493 3.43 13.85 0.79
N ALA A 494 3.46 14.78 1.75
CA ALA A 494 2.27 15.45 2.27
C ALA A 494 2.06 16.83 1.65
N TYR A 495 3.15 17.56 1.39
CA TYR A 495 3.15 18.81 0.65
C TYR A 495 4.48 18.96 -0.10
N ARG A 496 4.40 19.33 -1.38
CA ARG A 496 5.53 19.41 -2.30
C ARG A 496 6.45 20.60 -2.00
N GLY A 497 7.66 20.53 -2.54
CA GLY A 497 8.69 21.54 -2.41
C GLY A 497 10.02 20.98 -1.92
N LYS A 498 11.04 21.82 -1.99
CA LYS A 498 12.42 21.43 -1.68
C LYS A 498 13.09 22.48 -0.79
N VAL A 499 13.72 22.03 0.29
CA VAL A 499 14.42 22.92 1.23
C VAL A 499 15.64 22.23 1.82
N THR A 500 16.66 23.01 2.16
CA THR A 500 17.80 22.56 2.96
C THR A 500 17.77 23.27 4.30
N GLY A 501 17.99 22.53 5.39
CA GLY A 501 17.96 23.11 6.73
C GLY A 501 18.59 22.20 7.78
N ARG A 502 18.73 22.76 8.98
CA ARG A 502 19.28 22.07 10.13
C ARG A 502 18.18 21.25 10.82
N VAL A 503 18.44 19.98 11.06
CA VAL A 503 17.54 19.05 11.75
C VAL A 503 17.38 19.45 13.21
N ARG A 504 16.12 19.45 13.66
CA ARG A 504 15.71 19.45 15.06
C ARG A 504 14.78 18.27 15.33
N VAL A 505 15.28 17.27 16.06
CA VAL A 505 14.52 16.10 16.51
C VAL A 505 13.76 16.46 17.79
N VAL A 506 12.44 16.54 17.70
CA VAL A 506 11.59 17.05 18.79
C VAL A 506 10.60 15.99 19.26
N SER A 507 10.91 15.34 20.37
CA SER A 507 10.00 14.39 21.05
C SER A 507 8.93 15.08 21.90
N ASP A 508 9.21 16.27 22.44
CA ASP A 508 8.25 17.12 23.16
C ASP A 508 8.53 18.59 22.81
N PRO A 509 7.54 19.32 22.23
CA PRO A 509 7.75 20.70 21.82
C PRO A 509 7.99 21.65 23.00
N LYS A 510 7.60 21.28 24.23
CA LYS A 510 7.85 22.09 25.43
C LYS A 510 9.32 22.12 25.83
N ASN A 511 10.09 21.11 25.43
CA ASN A 511 11.50 20.96 25.78
C ASN A 511 12.45 21.53 24.70
N CYS A 512 11.92 22.12 23.63
CA CYS A 512 12.71 22.63 22.50
C CYS A 512 12.73 24.16 22.50
N LEU A 513 13.69 24.75 23.22
CA LEU A 513 13.77 26.20 23.44
C LEU A 513 14.61 26.96 22.38
N ASP A 514 15.50 26.28 21.68
CA ASP A 514 16.49 26.85 20.76
C ASP A 514 16.15 26.61 19.27
N PHE A 515 14.89 26.28 18.98
CA PHE A 515 14.38 26.11 17.61
C PHE A 515 14.41 27.43 16.82
N GLN A 516 15.13 27.43 15.70
CA GLN A 516 15.35 28.61 14.85
C GLN A 516 14.44 28.61 13.61
N GLU A 517 14.29 29.79 13.01
CA GLU A 517 13.58 29.92 11.73
C GLU A 517 14.32 29.12 10.64
N GLY A 518 13.58 28.34 9.84
CA GLY A 518 14.13 27.50 8.78
C GLY A 518 14.66 26.13 9.22
N ASP A 519 14.70 25.84 10.53
CA ASP A 519 15.05 24.49 11.03
C ASP A 519 14.07 23.43 10.49
N ILE A 520 14.54 22.21 10.25
CA ILE A 520 13.72 21.08 9.81
C ILE A 520 13.18 20.36 11.04
N LEU A 521 11.85 20.38 11.22
CA LEU A 521 11.19 19.69 12.32
C LEU A 521 11.14 18.19 12.02
N VAL A 522 11.86 17.39 12.81
CA VAL A 522 11.85 15.92 12.76
C VAL A 522 11.17 15.40 14.04
N THR A 523 10.12 14.58 13.92
CA THR A 523 9.41 14.05 15.09
C THR A 523 8.72 12.72 14.80
N GLY A 524 8.26 11.99 15.82
CA GLY A 524 7.49 10.77 15.62
C GLY A 524 6.16 11.07 14.91
N MET A 525 5.42 12.03 15.44
CA MET A 525 4.18 12.57 14.87
C MET A 525 3.93 13.96 15.46
N THR A 526 3.36 14.89 14.69
CA THR A 526 3.01 16.22 15.20
C THR A 526 1.62 16.25 15.84
N ARG A 527 1.39 17.24 16.70
CA ARG A 527 0.12 17.52 17.41
C ARG A 527 -0.11 19.03 17.48
N PRO A 528 -1.29 19.54 17.88
CA PRO A 528 -1.58 20.98 17.93
C PRO A 528 -0.54 21.83 18.69
N GLU A 529 0.01 21.29 19.78
CA GLU A 529 1.12 21.85 20.56
C GLU A 529 2.42 22.13 19.75
N TYR A 530 2.65 21.44 18.63
CA TYR A 530 3.79 21.67 17.73
C TYR A 530 3.60 22.89 16.83
N LEU A 531 2.40 23.48 16.76
CA LEU A 531 2.06 24.51 15.77
C LEU A 531 3.02 25.71 15.82
N SER A 532 3.49 26.10 17.01
CA SER A 532 4.49 27.17 17.16
C SER A 532 5.81 26.84 16.45
N LEU A 533 6.31 25.61 16.61
CA LEU A 533 7.53 25.15 15.96
C LEU A 533 7.32 24.96 14.45
N MET A 534 6.18 24.41 14.04
CA MET A 534 5.82 24.22 12.63
C MET A 534 5.73 25.55 11.87
N LYS A 535 5.28 26.62 12.53
CA LYS A 535 5.29 27.98 11.96
C LYS A 535 6.70 28.50 11.68
N LYS A 536 7.72 28.09 12.45
CA LYS A 536 9.12 28.49 12.25
C LYS A 536 9.92 27.56 11.32
N SER A 537 9.51 26.30 11.20
CA SER A 537 10.33 25.29 10.52
C SER A 537 10.35 25.44 9.00
N GLY A 538 11.45 25.06 8.34
CA GLY A 538 11.56 25.06 6.88
C GLY A 538 10.78 23.92 6.21
N ALA A 539 10.75 22.74 6.85
CA ALA A 539 9.94 21.58 6.45
C ALA A 539 9.59 20.70 7.65
N PHE A 540 8.69 19.75 7.44
CA PHE A 540 8.32 18.74 8.44
C PHE A 540 8.69 17.33 7.95
N VAL A 541 9.31 16.54 8.82
CA VAL A 541 9.62 15.14 8.58
C VAL A 541 9.08 14.32 9.75
N THR A 542 8.21 13.35 9.51
CA THR A 542 7.66 12.51 10.58
C THR A 542 7.88 11.01 10.37
N ASP A 543 8.07 10.26 11.46
CA ASP A 543 8.18 8.79 11.40
C ASP A 543 6.83 8.14 11.07
N ALA A 544 5.73 8.69 11.56
CA ALA A 544 4.38 8.16 11.35
C ALA A 544 3.44 9.22 10.78
N GLY A 545 2.38 8.77 10.11
CA GLY A 545 1.30 9.62 9.58
C GLY A 545 0.97 9.34 8.11
N GLY A 546 -0.28 9.63 7.73
CA GLY A 546 -0.78 9.64 6.34
C GLY A 546 -1.35 11.02 5.96
N LEU A 547 -2.07 11.14 4.85
CA LEU A 547 -2.54 12.45 4.32
C LEU A 547 -3.44 13.26 5.28
N LEU A 548 -4.11 12.58 6.21
CA LEU A 548 -4.94 13.17 7.27
C LEU A 548 -4.22 13.28 8.62
N SER A 549 -2.90 13.09 8.67
CA SER A 549 -2.12 13.40 9.86
C SER A 549 -2.09 14.91 10.11
N HIS A 550 -1.88 15.31 11.37
CA HIS A 550 -1.73 16.71 11.74
C HIS A 550 -0.61 17.40 10.94
N ALA A 551 0.52 16.70 10.73
CA ALA A 551 1.66 17.20 9.97
C ALA A 551 1.24 17.55 8.54
N ALA A 552 0.55 16.63 7.87
CA ALA A 552 0.07 16.81 6.50
C ALA A 552 -0.94 17.95 6.36
N ILE A 553 -1.89 18.06 7.29
CA ILE A 553 -2.90 19.12 7.28
C ILE A 553 -2.24 20.50 7.42
N VAL A 554 -1.43 20.68 8.46
CA VAL A 554 -0.75 21.96 8.72
C VAL A 554 0.26 22.29 7.62
N ALA A 555 0.88 21.30 6.98
CA ALA A 555 1.81 21.52 5.86
C ALA A 555 1.13 22.17 4.66
N ARG A 556 -0.09 21.71 4.33
CA ARG A 556 -0.91 22.29 3.28
C ARG A 556 -1.35 23.71 3.61
N GLU A 557 -1.71 23.96 4.87
CA GLU A 557 -2.14 25.29 5.35
C GLU A 557 -0.99 26.30 5.35
N LEU A 558 0.18 25.90 5.86
CA LEU A 558 1.37 26.74 5.94
C LEU A 558 2.18 26.75 4.64
N LYS A 559 1.83 25.90 3.67
CA LYS A 559 2.54 25.71 2.39
C LYS A 559 4.02 25.38 2.56
N LYS A 560 4.33 24.43 3.45
CA LYS A 560 5.70 24.01 3.77
C LYS A 560 5.96 22.58 3.30
N PRO A 561 7.14 22.27 2.71
CA PRO A 561 7.48 20.92 2.30
C PRO A 561 7.31 19.94 3.46
N CYS A 562 6.71 18.78 3.18
CA CYS A 562 6.40 17.81 4.22
C CYS A 562 6.49 16.38 3.71
N ILE A 563 7.27 15.57 4.42
CA ILE A 563 7.41 14.13 4.22
C ILE A 563 6.97 13.44 5.52
N ILE A 564 6.05 12.49 5.42
CA ILE A 564 5.48 11.76 6.56
C ILE A 564 5.72 10.26 6.40
N GLY A 565 5.55 9.49 7.47
CA GLY A 565 5.63 8.03 7.39
C GLY A 565 7.03 7.52 7.02
N THR A 566 8.08 8.20 7.48
CA THR A 566 9.47 7.81 7.22
C THR A 566 9.93 6.62 8.06
N GLU A 567 9.19 6.29 9.12
CA GLU A 567 9.38 5.22 10.10
C GLU A 567 10.66 5.28 10.95
N VAL A 568 11.72 5.92 10.46
CA VAL A 568 13.07 5.87 11.06
C VAL A 568 13.75 7.24 11.18
N ALA A 569 13.15 8.34 10.72
CA ALA A 569 13.79 9.66 10.70
C ALA A 569 14.28 10.11 12.09
N THR A 570 13.49 9.90 13.14
CA THR A 570 13.89 10.28 14.51
C THR A 570 15.05 9.48 15.08
N LYS A 571 15.29 8.27 14.55
CA LYS A 571 16.40 7.39 14.97
C LYS A 571 17.64 7.59 14.09
N PHE A 572 17.44 7.95 12.84
CA PHE A 572 18.52 8.11 11.86
C PHE A 572 19.15 9.52 11.89
N LEU A 573 18.33 10.56 12.00
CA LEU A 573 18.79 11.95 12.03
C LEU A 573 19.08 12.38 13.47
N LYS A 574 20.07 13.26 13.64
CA LYS A 574 20.44 13.86 14.93
C LYS A 574 20.27 15.37 14.90
N ASP A 575 20.03 15.95 16.07
CA ASP A 575 20.02 17.40 16.22
C ASP A 575 21.30 18.02 15.65
N GLY A 576 21.12 19.07 14.84
CA GLY A 576 22.22 19.77 14.19
C GLY A 576 22.64 19.23 12.82
N ASP A 577 22.18 18.04 12.42
CA ASP A 577 22.45 17.51 11.08
C ASP A 577 21.91 18.45 10.00
N MET A 578 22.67 18.69 8.94
CA MET A 578 22.14 19.38 7.76
C MET A 578 21.50 18.37 6.82
N VAL A 579 20.28 18.66 6.36
CA VAL A 579 19.55 17.78 5.44
C VAL A 579 18.95 18.56 4.27
N GLU A 580 18.89 17.90 3.12
CA GLU A 580 18.01 18.29 2.02
C GLU A 580 16.70 17.51 2.15
N VAL A 581 15.58 18.22 2.23
CA VAL A 581 14.23 17.66 2.17
C VAL A 581 13.70 17.89 0.75
N ASP A 582 13.67 16.84 -0.05
CA ASP A 582 13.11 16.82 -1.40
C ASP A 582 11.70 16.18 -1.35
N ALA A 583 10.70 17.01 -1.03
CA ALA A 583 9.30 16.58 -0.99
C ALA A 583 8.65 16.54 -2.38
N GLU A 584 9.41 16.70 -3.47
CA GLU A 584 8.97 16.31 -4.82
C GLU A 584 9.16 14.81 -5.03
N LYS A 585 10.22 14.24 -4.43
CA LYS A 585 10.57 12.82 -4.54
C LYS A 585 10.29 12.01 -3.27
N GLY A 586 9.91 12.68 -2.17
CA GLY A 586 9.67 12.02 -0.88
C GLY A 586 10.97 11.53 -0.23
N ILE A 587 12.09 12.24 -0.45
CA ILE A 587 13.41 11.85 0.02
C ILE A 587 13.96 12.92 0.99
N VAL A 588 14.48 12.46 2.13
CA VAL A 588 15.29 13.28 3.05
C VAL A 588 16.72 12.77 2.98
N LYS A 589 17.66 13.62 2.58
CA LYS A 589 19.07 13.28 2.42
C LYS A 589 19.93 14.03 3.44
N LYS A 590 20.76 13.30 4.18
CA LYS A 590 21.78 13.90 5.05
C LYS A 590 22.91 14.46 4.20
N LEU A 591 23.26 15.71 4.45
CA LEU A 591 24.37 16.41 3.80
C LEU A 591 25.63 16.25 4.65
N ASN A 592 26.69 15.73 4.05
CA ASN A 592 28.01 15.71 4.68
C ASN A 592 28.63 17.09 4.48
N TYR A 593 28.75 17.86 5.56
CA TYR A 593 29.56 19.08 5.60
C TYR A 593 30.88 18.82 6.33
#